data_AF-A0AA49GH06-F1
#
_entry.id   AF-A0AA49GH06-F1
#
_cell.length_a   1.000
_cell.length_b   1.000
_cell.length_c   1.000
_cell.angle_alpha   90.00
_cell.angle_beta   90.00
_cell.angle_gamma   90.00
#
_symmetry.space_group_name_H-M   'P 1'
#
loop_
_entity.id
_entity.type
_entity.pdbx_description
1 polymer ?
#
loop_
_entity_poly.entity_id
_entity_poly.type
_entity_poly.pdbx_seq_one_letter_code
_entity_poly.pdbx_strand_id
1 'polypeptide(L)'
;MAKKTCVVCQGSFEGRTDKAFCSDHCRTAYHNQQRKEKNHYLRKVNKVLTRNRDILQRACPDTKRKVNKALLLQQGFQYGYFTGQYDTQYGHTYYYCYDYGYRVVNEEEVIVVRLQPNVQQHLDSIVREDAPGYGSDH
;
A
#
# COMPACT_ATOMS: atom_id res chain seq x y z
N MET A 1 -8.29 -49.08 19.89
CA MET A 1 -7.72 -47.71 19.83
C MET A 1 -8.73 -46.82 19.12
N ALA A 2 -9.02 -45.62 19.64
CA ALA A 2 -10.00 -44.74 19.01
C ALA A 2 -9.40 -44.10 17.75
N LYS A 3 -10.00 -44.36 16.57
CA LYS A 3 -9.65 -43.66 15.34
C LYS A 3 -9.99 -42.18 15.49
N LYS A 4 -9.02 -41.32 15.23
CA LYS A 4 -9.21 -39.86 15.24
C LYS A 4 -9.33 -39.32 13.84
N THR A 5 -9.98 -38.18 13.72
CA THR A 5 -10.18 -37.50 12.44
C THR A 5 -9.29 -36.27 12.36
N CYS A 6 -8.56 -36.11 11.26
CA CYS A 6 -7.70 -34.94 11.06
C CYS A 6 -8.55 -33.69 10.82
N VAL A 7 -8.21 -32.59 11.51
CA VAL A 7 -8.93 -31.30 11.37
C VAL A 7 -8.81 -30.67 9.97
N VAL A 8 -7.87 -31.11 9.14
CA VAL A 8 -7.64 -30.55 7.78
C VAL A 8 -8.22 -31.44 6.69
N CYS A 9 -7.74 -32.68 6.58
CA CYS A 9 -8.14 -33.57 5.48
C CYS A 9 -9.32 -34.48 5.82
N GLN A 10 -9.83 -34.43 7.07
CA GLN A 10 -10.88 -35.31 7.57
C GLN A 10 -10.54 -36.82 7.48
N GLY A 11 -9.28 -37.17 7.19
CA GLY A 11 -8.81 -38.55 7.16
C GLY A 11 -8.66 -39.14 8.56
N SER A 12 -8.96 -40.44 8.70
CA SER A 12 -8.75 -41.16 9.96
C SER A 12 -7.26 -41.41 10.21
N PHE A 13 -6.79 -41.20 11.43
CA PHE A 13 -5.41 -41.50 11.83
C PHE A 13 -5.32 -41.98 13.28
N GLU A 14 -4.18 -42.58 13.61
CA GLU A 14 -3.86 -43.03 14.96
C GLU A 14 -2.71 -42.20 15.55
N GLY A 15 -2.74 -42.03 16.87
CA GLY A 15 -1.71 -41.31 17.61
C GLY A 15 -2.17 -40.85 18.99
N ARG A 16 -1.33 -40.04 19.63
CA ARG A 16 -1.56 -39.55 20.99
C ARG A 16 -2.91 -38.84 21.16
N THR A 17 -3.41 -38.80 22.39
CA THR A 17 -4.67 -38.17 22.79
C THR A 17 -4.76 -36.67 22.46
N ASP A 18 -3.63 -35.98 22.31
CA ASP A 18 -3.53 -34.56 21.93
C ASP A 18 -3.22 -34.32 20.43
N LYS A 19 -2.91 -35.38 19.67
CA LYS A 19 -2.60 -35.24 18.24
C LYS A 19 -3.85 -34.84 17.46
N ALA A 20 -3.75 -33.72 16.72
CA ALA A 20 -4.84 -33.13 15.92
C ALA A 20 -4.65 -33.28 14.39
N PHE A 21 -3.44 -33.58 13.93
CA PHE A 21 -3.08 -33.67 12.51
C PHE A 21 -2.58 -35.07 12.16
N CYS A 22 -2.99 -35.62 11.01
CA CYS A 22 -2.50 -36.93 10.56
C CYS A 22 -1.03 -36.89 10.09
N SER A 23 -0.58 -35.73 9.59
CA SER A 23 0.76 -35.52 9.03
C SER A 23 1.25 -34.07 9.24
N ASP A 24 2.55 -33.86 9.09
CA ASP A 24 3.14 -32.51 9.11
C ASP A 24 2.67 -31.65 7.95
N HIS A 25 2.31 -32.26 6.81
CA HIS A 25 1.64 -31.57 5.72
C HIS A 25 0.31 -30.94 6.18
N CYS A 26 -0.55 -31.71 6.85
CA CYS A 26 -1.82 -31.20 7.38
C CYS A 26 -1.60 -30.13 8.45
N ARG A 27 -0.60 -30.30 9.33
CA ARG A 27 -0.23 -29.26 10.32
C ARG A 27 0.13 -27.95 9.62
N THR A 28 0.97 -28.02 8.60
CA THR A 28 1.44 -26.85 7.85
C THR A 28 0.30 -26.18 7.09
N ALA A 29 -0.57 -26.98 6.44
CA ALA A 29 -1.75 -26.49 5.74
C ALA A 29 -2.70 -25.72 6.66
N TYR A 30 -2.97 -26.26 7.87
CA TYR A 30 -3.77 -25.57 8.88
C TYR A 30 -3.18 -24.21 9.26
N HIS A 31 -1.89 -24.16 9.61
CA HIS A 31 -1.25 -22.90 9.98
C HIS A 31 -1.16 -21.89 8.83
N ASN A 32 -1.03 -22.37 7.59
CA ASN A 32 -1.04 -21.52 6.41
C ASN A 32 -2.44 -20.93 6.16
N GLN A 33 -3.50 -21.72 6.34
CA GLN A 33 -4.88 -21.25 6.25
C GLN A 33 -5.18 -20.19 7.32
N GLN A 34 -4.84 -20.44 8.59
CA GLN A 34 -5.03 -19.45 9.66
C GLN A 34 -4.26 -18.15 9.38
N ARG A 35 -3.01 -18.24 8.89
CA ARG A 35 -2.23 -17.07 8.47
C ARG A 35 -2.86 -16.35 7.28
N LYS A 36 -3.44 -17.09 6.33
CA LYS A 36 -4.11 -16.54 5.15
C LYS A 36 -5.33 -15.72 5.54
N GLU A 37 -6.14 -16.23 6.46
CA GLU A 37 -7.35 -15.55 6.97
C GLU A 37 -6.97 -14.31 7.78
N LYS A 38 -6.04 -14.44 8.75
CA LYS A 38 -5.56 -13.30 9.56
C LYS A 38 -5.01 -12.16 8.71
N ASN A 39 -4.29 -12.48 7.63
CA ASN A 39 -3.64 -11.48 6.79
C ASN A 39 -4.49 -11.06 5.57
N HIS A 40 -5.72 -11.55 5.42
CA HIS A 40 -6.54 -11.26 4.25
C HIS A 40 -6.79 -9.75 4.07
N TYR A 41 -7.15 -9.06 5.16
CA TYR A 41 -7.36 -7.61 5.15
C TYR A 41 -6.09 -6.85 4.77
N LEU A 42 -4.95 -7.16 5.40
CA LEU A 42 -3.66 -6.51 5.09
C LEU A 42 -3.28 -6.68 3.62
N ARG A 43 -3.47 -7.87 3.05
CA ARG A 43 -3.23 -8.11 1.61
C ARG A 43 -4.15 -7.28 0.72
N LYS A 44 -5.42 -7.12 1.11
CA LYS A 44 -6.38 -6.29 0.37
C LYS A 44 -5.94 -4.82 0.37
N VAL A 45 -5.55 -4.29 1.53
CA VAL A 45 -5.03 -2.92 1.66
C VAL A 45 -3.75 -2.74 0.84
N ASN A 46 -2.77 -3.63 0.99
CA ASN A 46 -1.53 -3.57 0.21
C ASN A 46 -1.78 -3.64 -1.30
N LYS A 47 -2.75 -4.44 -1.76
CA LYS A 47 -3.14 -4.49 -3.17
C LYS A 47 -3.64 -3.13 -3.68
N VAL A 48 -4.39 -2.39 -2.86
CA VAL A 48 -4.83 -1.03 -3.20
C VAL A 48 -3.63 -0.07 -3.21
N LEU A 49 -2.78 -0.12 -2.20
CA LEU A 49 -1.58 0.74 -2.11
C LEU A 49 -0.61 0.53 -3.27
N THR A 50 -0.34 -0.73 -3.65
CA THR A 50 0.51 -1.05 -4.82
C THR A 50 -0.14 -0.57 -6.12
N ARG A 51 -1.45 -0.76 -6.29
CA ARG A 51 -2.17 -0.25 -7.47
C ARG A 51 -2.11 1.28 -7.54
N ASN A 52 -2.32 1.96 -6.42
CA ASN A 52 -2.19 3.42 -6.33
C ASN A 52 -0.79 3.88 -6.75
N ARG A 53 0.26 3.26 -6.18
CA ARG A 53 1.66 3.52 -6.54
C ARG A 53 1.90 3.37 -8.04
N ASP A 54 1.44 2.27 -8.64
CA ASP A 54 1.62 2.01 -10.07
C ASP A 54 0.88 3.03 -10.95
N ILE A 55 -0.30 3.50 -10.53
CA ILE A 55 -1.04 4.55 -11.21
C ILE A 55 -0.24 5.87 -11.18
N LEU A 56 0.27 6.27 -10.02
CA LEU A 56 1.09 7.48 -9.88
C LEU A 56 2.36 7.39 -10.73
N GLN A 57 3.04 6.24 -10.71
CA GLN A 57 4.23 6.00 -11.52
C GLN A 57 3.95 6.13 -13.03
N ARG A 58 2.82 5.60 -13.51
CA ARG A 58 2.45 5.74 -14.93
C ARG A 58 2.09 7.17 -15.30
N ALA A 59 1.45 7.90 -14.38
CA ALA A 59 1.08 9.28 -14.59
C ALA A 59 2.30 10.22 -14.61
N CYS A 60 3.31 9.92 -13.79
CA CYS A 60 4.55 10.68 -13.65
C CYS A 60 5.78 9.74 -13.62
N PRO A 61 6.34 9.38 -14.78
CA PRO A 61 7.59 8.61 -14.84
C PRO A 61 8.82 9.44 -14.40
N ASP A 62 8.71 10.76 -14.50
CA ASP A 62 9.73 11.73 -14.10
C ASP A 62 9.64 12.06 -12.59
N THR A 63 10.22 13.18 -12.17
CA THR A 63 10.28 13.59 -10.76
C THR A 63 9.01 14.27 -10.26
N LYS A 64 8.35 15.09 -11.10
CA LYS A 64 7.17 15.89 -10.73
C LYS A 64 6.30 16.19 -11.95
N ARG A 65 4.98 16.05 -11.83
CA ARG A 65 4.03 16.39 -12.89
C ARG A 65 2.64 16.75 -12.34
N LYS A 66 1.97 17.72 -12.97
CA LYS A 66 0.57 18.03 -12.72
C LYS A 66 -0.35 17.11 -13.52
N VAL A 67 -1.37 16.55 -12.86
CA VAL A 67 -2.27 15.54 -13.43
C VAL A 67 -3.70 15.85 -12.98
N ASN A 68 -4.67 15.57 -13.85
CA ASN A 68 -6.08 15.69 -13.49
C ASN A 68 -6.50 14.58 -12.51
N LYS A 69 -7.16 14.99 -11.43
CA LYS A 69 -7.65 14.15 -10.33
C LYS A 69 -8.65 13.10 -10.80
N ALA A 70 -9.56 13.49 -11.71
CA ALA A 70 -10.57 12.58 -12.25
C ALA A 70 -9.95 11.46 -13.09
N LEU A 71 -8.84 11.73 -13.79
CA LEU A 71 -8.12 10.69 -14.56
C LEU A 71 -7.55 9.59 -13.66
N LEU A 72 -6.94 9.97 -12.53
CA LEU A 72 -6.44 8.98 -11.56
C LEU A 72 -7.59 8.16 -10.98
N LEU A 73 -8.70 8.82 -10.63
CA LEU A 73 -9.90 8.14 -10.13
C LEU A 73 -10.46 7.15 -11.16
N GLN A 74 -10.52 7.53 -12.44
CA GLN A 74 -10.97 6.66 -13.54
C GLN A 74 -10.06 5.42 -13.71
N GLN A 75 -8.76 5.54 -13.44
CA GLN A 75 -7.81 4.42 -13.45
C GLN A 75 -7.96 3.50 -12.21
N GLY A 76 -8.84 3.88 -11.28
CA GLY A 76 -9.12 3.16 -10.04
C GLY A 76 -8.19 3.55 -8.89
N PHE A 77 -7.62 4.75 -8.92
CA PHE A 77 -6.86 5.30 -7.80
C PHE A 77 -7.80 5.58 -6.62
N GLN A 78 -7.36 5.23 -5.40
CA GLN A 78 -8.15 5.41 -4.19
C GLN A 78 -7.43 6.38 -3.23
N TYR A 79 -7.85 7.65 -3.23
CA TYR A 79 -7.26 8.73 -2.43
C TYR A 79 -7.26 8.50 -0.91
N GLY A 80 -8.12 7.63 -0.40
CA GLY A 80 -8.15 7.26 1.02
C GLY A 80 -7.06 6.28 1.46
N TYR A 81 -6.25 5.75 0.53
CA TYR A 81 -5.22 4.77 0.80
C TYR A 81 -3.83 5.35 0.53
N PHE A 82 -3.10 5.59 1.61
CA PHE A 82 -1.71 6.05 1.60
C PHE A 82 -0.94 5.42 2.75
N THR A 83 0.38 5.33 2.62
CA THR A 83 1.31 4.80 3.63
C THR A 83 1.79 5.89 4.60
N GLY A 84 1.71 7.15 4.19
CA GLY A 84 2.10 8.28 5.03
C GLY A 84 1.67 9.60 4.41
N GLN A 85 1.73 10.65 5.23
CA GLN A 85 1.48 12.02 4.80
C GLN A 85 2.61 12.93 5.28
N TYR A 86 2.84 14.02 4.56
CA TYR A 86 3.79 15.05 4.92
C TYR A 86 3.17 16.42 4.74
N ASP A 87 3.07 17.16 5.84
CA ASP A 87 2.59 18.53 5.84
C ASP A 87 3.77 19.48 5.78
N THR A 88 3.73 20.39 4.82
CA THR A 88 4.71 21.46 4.70
C THR A 88 4.32 22.62 5.61
N GLN A 89 5.31 23.42 6.02
CA GLN A 89 5.08 24.66 6.77
C GLN A 89 4.27 25.73 6.01
N TYR A 90 4.08 25.54 4.70
CA TYR A 90 3.31 26.44 3.83
C TYR A 90 1.85 25.99 3.64
N GLY A 91 1.38 25.00 4.41
CA GLY A 91 -0.02 24.53 4.39
C GLY A 91 -0.35 23.56 3.27
N HIS A 92 0.67 22.98 2.63
CA HIS A 92 0.50 21.94 1.63
C HIS A 92 0.71 20.54 2.20
N THR A 93 -0.21 19.62 1.91
CA THR A 93 -0.14 18.21 2.33
C THR A 93 0.16 17.30 1.16
N TYR A 94 1.15 16.43 1.35
CA TYR A 94 1.52 15.37 0.43
C TYR A 94 1.08 14.03 0.99
N TYR A 95 0.45 13.19 0.17
CA TYR A 95 0.03 11.84 0.52
C TYR A 95 0.83 10.83 -0.28
N TYR A 96 1.47 9.89 0.41
CA TYR A 96 2.41 8.95 -0.20
C TYR A 96 1.85 7.54 -0.26
N CYS A 97 2.03 6.89 -1.40
CA CYS A 97 1.91 5.45 -1.61
C CYS A 97 3.33 4.89 -1.86
N TYR A 98 4.01 4.51 -0.78
CA TYR A 98 5.43 4.15 -0.80
C TYR A 98 6.33 5.30 -1.32
N ASP A 99 7.01 5.11 -2.45
CA ASP A 99 7.96 6.04 -3.06
C ASP A 99 7.30 7.08 -3.99
N TYR A 100 5.99 6.99 -4.23
CA TYR A 100 5.25 7.99 -5.00
C TYR A 100 4.25 8.71 -4.11
N GLY A 101 4.06 10.00 -4.34
CA GLY A 101 3.08 10.79 -3.62
C GLY A 101 2.33 11.75 -4.51
N TYR A 102 1.28 12.35 -3.96
CA TYR A 102 0.55 13.41 -4.62
C TYR A 102 0.18 14.52 -3.64
N ARG A 103 0.06 15.73 -4.16
CA ARG A 103 -0.51 16.90 -3.49
C ARG A 103 -1.73 17.37 -4.26
N VAL A 104 -2.81 17.67 -3.55
CA VAL A 104 -3.99 18.31 -4.14
C VAL A 104 -3.71 19.80 -4.30
N VAL A 105 -3.89 20.31 -5.52
CA VAL A 105 -3.72 21.75 -5.82
C VAL A 105 -5.07 22.46 -5.73
N ASN A 106 -6.08 21.87 -6.35
CA ASN A 106 -7.47 22.34 -6.37
C ASN A 106 -8.41 21.13 -6.53
N GLU A 107 -9.68 21.37 -6.85
CA GLU A 107 -10.67 20.30 -6.99
C GLU A 107 -10.39 19.34 -8.16
N GLU A 108 -9.72 19.82 -9.22
CA GLU A 108 -9.52 19.09 -10.47
C GLU A 108 -8.10 18.56 -10.65
N GLU A 109 -7.12 19.12 -9.95
CA GLU A 109 -5.70 18.89 -10.24
C GLU A 109 -4.91 18.46 -9.01
N VAL A 110 -3.99 17.54 -9.27
CA VAL A 110 -2.99 17.09 -8.31
C VAL A 110 -1.60 17.19 -8.91
N ILE A 111 -0.60 17.39 -8.06
CA ILE A 111 0.82 17.25 -8.42
C ILE A 111 1.28 15.90 -7.92
N VAL A 112 1.78 15.06 -8.83
CA VAL A 112 2.41 13.77 -8.50
C VAL A 112 3.91 13.98 -8.36
N VAL A 113 4.50 13.38 -7.33
CA VAL A 113 5.93 13.45 -7.01
C VAL A 113 6.49 12.04 -6.76
N ARG A 114 7.79 11.87 -6.98
CA ARG A 114 8.53 10.65 -6.64
C ARG A 114 9.61 10.95 -5.61
N LEU A 115 9.58 10.24 -4.49
CA LEU A 115 10.63 10.28 -3.47
C LEU A 115 11.94 9.77 -4.06
N GLN A 116 12.99 10.59 -3.93
CA GLN A 116 14.35 10.19 -4.22
C GLN A 116 14.95 9.38 -3.06
N PRO A 117 16.04 8.61 -3.31
CA PRO A 117 16.66 7.77 -2.28
C PRO A 117 17.03 8.52 -1.00
N ASN A 118 17.38 9.81 -1.12
CA ASN A 118 17.55 10.69 0.03
C ASN A 118 16.23 11.40 0.33
N VAL A 119 15.41 10.76 1.16
CA VAL A 119 14.07 11.26 1.54
C VAL A 119 14.16 12.65 2.15
N GLN A 120 15.11 12.90 3.06
CA GLN A 120 15.21 14.21 3.74
C GLN A 120 15.53 15.34 2.76
N GLN A 121 16.55 15.17 1.91
CA GLN A 121 16.90 16.17 0.90
C GLN A 121 15.75 16.43 -0.08
N HIS A 122 14.98 15.38 -0.42
CA HIS A 122 13.83 15.53 -1.29
C HIS A 122 12.69 16.30 -0.61
N LEU A 123 12.35 15.98 0.65
CA LEU A 123 11.36 16.73 1.42
C LEU A 123 11.78 18.21 1.56
N ASP A 124 13.06 18.47 1.82
CA ASP A 124 13.59 19.84 1.89
C ASP A 124 13.43 20.57 0.54
N SER A 125 13.63 19.89 -0.60
CA SER A 125 13.40 20.46 -1.93
C SER A 125 11.93 20.79 -2.18
N ILE A 126 11.01 19.91 -1.75
CA ILE A 126 9.56 20.15 -1.82
C ILE A 126 9.18 21.40 -1.01
N VAL A 127 9.69 21.53 0.22
CA VAL A 127 9.43 22.70 1.08
C VAL A 127 9.93 23.98 0.40
N ARG A 128 11.12 23.98 -0.22
CA ARG A 128 11.63 25.15 -0.95
C ARG A 128 10.74 25.54 -2.15
N GLU A 129 10.26 24.56 -2.90
CA GLU A 129 9.37 24.80 -4.06
C GLU A 129 8.00 25.34 -3.67
N ASP A 130 7.51 24.95 -2.49
CA ASP A 130 6.22 25.38 -1.96
C ASP A 130 6.29 26.75 -1.25
N ALA A 131 7.49 27.35 -1.13
CA ALA A 131 7.66 28.67 -0.55
C ALA A 131 7.02 29.76 -1.43
N PRO A 132 6.32 30.74 -0.82
CA PRO A 132 5.69 31.83 -1.56
C PRO A 132 6.74 32.66 -2.32
N GLY A 133 6.51 32.85 -3.63
CA GLY A 133 7.38 33.63 -4.52
C GLY A 133 8.36 32.81 -5.39
N TYR A 134 8.35 31.48 -5.32
CA TYR A 134 9.25 30.62 -6.10
C TYR A 134 8.75 30.25 -7.51
N GLY A 135 7.55 30.69 -7.92
CA GLY A 135 6.89 30.19 -9.14
C GLY A 135 5.92 31.16 -9.83
N SER A 136 6.26 32.45 -9.90
CA SER A 136 5.62 33.38 -10.83
C SER A 136 6.45 33.48 -12.11
N ASP A 137 6.64 32.39 -12.84
CA ASP A 137 7.12 32.45 -14.22
C ASP A 137 6.99 31.07 -14.88
N HIS A 138 6.31 31.08 -16.04
CA HIS A 138 6.10 30.05 -17.08
C HIS A 138 4.73 29.36 -17.07
#